data_AF-A0A1G3BFN9-F1
#
_entry.id   AF-A0A1G3BFN9-F1
#
_cell.length_a   1.000
_cell.length_b   1.000
_cell.length_c   1.000
_cell.angle_alpha   90.00
_cell.angle_beta   90.00
_cell.angle_gamma   90.00
#
_symmetry.space_group_name_H-M   'P 1'
#
loop_
_entity.id
_entity.type
_entity.pdbx_description
1 polymer ?
#
loop_
_entity_poly.entity_id
_entity_poly.type
_entity_poly.pdbx_seq_one_letter_code
_entity_poly.pdbx_strand_id
1 'polypeptide(L)'
;MAMATKKEEKLYLRFTLFHRVSHLLLIISFFGLVLTGMPLAFQGQDWARWLYALLGGYPTCGYIHRICAGMTFLCAFLHFAYVSNIVLRKGEGAKIMWGVESIMLQPRDVVDVLADVKWLLGFGPRPAFDRWIYWEKFEYLSLMWGTIVMAVTGFMLWFPTTFSIAFPGWAMDIALVAHRYEAILAAAFVFTIHFIHTHLLPDRVPVDEAMFTGRVSGEELQHERPTQYKRLLEAGILETYRVPPNRTLSLLSKIVAVPLLLIGLMLTSLMVSSFILDLI
;
A
#
# COMPACT_ATOMS: atom_id res chain seq x y z
N MET A 1 -42.65 -21.01 -8.26
CA MET A 1 -41.71 -20.15 -7.51
C MET A 1 -40.64 -19.69 -8.49
N ALA A 2 -40.74 -18.45 -8.96
CA ALA A 2 -39.79 -17.91 -9.91
C ALA A 2 -38.39 -17.84 -9.26
N MET A 3 -37.41 -18.48 -9.89
CA MET A 3 -36.00 -18.19 -9.62
C MET A 3 -35.82 -16.70 -9.87
N ALA A 4 -35.62 -15.91 -8.79
CA ALA A 4 -35.15 -14.55 -8.93
C ALA A 4 -33.88 -14.60 -9.78
N THR A 5 -33.96 -14.09 -11.00
CA THR A 5 -32.82 -13.86 -11.86
C THR A 5 -31.87 -12.99 -11.06
N LYS A 6 -30.78 -13.59 -10.55
CA LYS A 6 -29.71 -12.86 -9.87
C LYS A 6 -29.22 -11.83 -10.88
N LYS A 7 -29.65 -10.57 -10.71
CA LYS A 7 -29.26 -9.45 -11.56
C LYS A 7 -27.75 -9.53 -11.67
N GLU A 8 -27.23 -9.76 -12.87
CA GLU A 8 -25.79 -9.86 -13.07
C GLU A 8 -25.15 -8.61 -12.48
N GLU A 9 -24.35 -8.81 -11.45
CA GLU A 9 -23.67 -7.73 -10.75
C GLU A 9 -22.73 -7.06 -11.74
N LYS A 10 -23.03 -5.80 -12.09
CA LYS A 10 -22.19 -5.05 -13.01
C LYS A 10 -20.86 -4.75 -12.33
N LEU A 11 -19.76 -5.20 -12.93
CA LEU A 11 -18.41 -4.91 -12.46
C LEU A 11 -17.76 -3.86 -13.34
N TYR A 12 -16.99 -2.98 -12.71
CA TYR A 12 -16.27 -1.89 -13.33
C TYR A 12 -14.77 -2.01 -13.08
N LEU A 13 -13.96 -1.61 -14.05
CA LEU A 13 -12.51 -1.59 -13.95
C LEU A 13 -12.05 -0.42 -13.08
N ARG A 14 -11.44 -0.72 -11.93
CA ARG A 14 -10.85 0.26 -11.01
C ARG A 14 -9.34 0.40 -11.19
N PHE A 15 -8.64 -0.72 -11.36
CA PHE A 15 -7.16 -0.75 -11.49
C PHE A 15 -6.71 -1.46 -12.77
N THR A 16 -5.77 -0.83 -13.46
CA THR A 16 -5.17 -1.35 -14.70
C THR A 16 -4.27 -2.56 -14.41
N LEU A 17 -3.86 -3.30 -15.44
CA LEU A 17 -2.90 -4.40 -15.25
C LEU A 17 -1.56 -3.91 -14.65
N PHE A 18 -1.07 -2.74 -15.09
CA PHE A 18 0.16 -2.15 -14.58
C PHE A 18 0.11 -1.97 -13.05
N HIS A 19 -0.92 -1.31 -12.53
CA HIS A 19 -1.05 -1.07 -11.08
C HIS A 19 -1.07 -2.37 -10.28
N ARG A 20 -1.79 -3.39 -10.78
CA ARG A 20 -1.94 -4.67 -10.08
C ARG A 20 -0.67 -5.48 -10.05
N VAL A 21 0.07 -5.53 -11.16
CA VAL A 21 1.37 -6.21 -11.23
C VAL A 21 2.39 -5.49 -10.36
N SER A 22 2.47 -4.16 -10.44
CA SER A 22 3.34 -3.36 -9.57
C SER A 22 3.02 -3.59 -8.10
N HIS A 23 1.73 -3.62 -7.73
CA HIS A 23 1.32 -3.89 -6.36
C HIS A 23 1.69 -5.30 -5.90
N LEU A 24 1.50 -6.32 -6.73
CA LEU A 24 1.90 -7.69 -6.41
C LEU A 24 3.42 -7.80 -6.16
N LEU A 25 4.22 -7.18 -7.02
CA LEU A 25 5.67 -7.14 -6.83
C LEU A 25 6.04 -6.40 -5.54
N LEU A 26 5.38 -5.27 -5.26
CA LEU A 26 5.57 -4.53 -4.02
C LEU A 26 5.23 -5.37 -2.77
N ILE A 27 4.12 -6.12 -2.77
CA ILE A 27 3.78 -7.04 -1.68
C ILE A 27 4.94 -8.02 -1.45
N ILE A 28 5.39 -8.71 -2.50
CA ILE A 28 6.43 -9.75 -2.38
C ILE A 28 7.72 -9.13 -1.85
N SER A 29 8.15 -7.98 -2.40
CA SER A 29 9.38 -7.32 -1.94
C SER A 29 9.24 -6.79 -0.53
N PHE A 30 8.11 -6.18 -0.18
CA PHE A 30 7.90 -5.56 1.12
C PHE A 30 7.90 -6.61 2.23
N PHE A 31 7.16 -7.72 2.05
CA PHE A 31 7.21 -8.84 2.99
C PHE A 31 8.63 -9.42 3.10
N GLY A 32 9.34 -9.60 1.98
CA GLY A 32 10.73 -10.08 2.03
C GLY A 32 11.68 -9.15 2.78
N LEU A 33 11.54 -7.83 2.60
CA LEU A 33 12.30 -6.81 3.33
C LEU A 33 11.99 -6.83 4.83
N VAL A 34 10.70 -6.89 5.19
CA VAL A 34 10.27 -6.90 6.60
C VAL A 34 10.69 -8.20 7.29
N LEU A 35 10.47 -9.36 6.66
CA LEU A 35 10.83 -10.67 7.22
C LEU A 35 12.33 -10.83 7.47
N THR A 36 13.17 -10.19 6.64
CA THR A 36 14.63 -10.23 6.80
C THR A 36 15.18 -9.08 7.66
N GLY A 37 14.53 -7.92 7.65
CA GLY A 37 14.98 -6.71 8.35
C GLY A 37 14.52 -6.63 9.81
N MET A 38 13.28 -7.03 10.11
CA MET A 38 12.74 -6.97 11.47
C MET A 38 13.55 -7.82 12.47
N PRO A 39 14.02 -9.03 12.12
CA PRO A 39 14.87 -9.78 13.04
C PRO A 39 16.15 -9.05 13.46
N LEU A 40 16.73 -8.23 12.58
CA LEU A 40 17.90 -7.41 12.91
C LEU A 40 17.52 -6.25 13.84
N ALA A 41 16.35 -5.64 13.61
CA ALA A 41 15.83 -4.57 14.45
C ALA A 41 15.43 -5.05 15.86
N PHE A 42 15.05 -6.32 16.01
CA PHE A 42 14.60 -6.91 17.28
C PHE A 42 15.49 -8.07 17.72
N GLN A 43 16.80 -8.01 17.46
CA GLN A 43 17.75 -9.11 17.70
C GLN A 43 17.77 -9.67 19.13
N GLY A 44 17.34 -8.87 20.13
CA GLY A 44 17.22 -9.32 21.53
C GLY A 44 16.02 -10.24 21.80
N GLN A 45 15.08 -10.34 20.86
CA GLN A 45 13.82 -11.04 21.03
C GLN A 45 13.87 -12.47 20.46
N ASP A 46 13.26 -13.43 21.14
CA ASP A 46 13.30 -14.85 20.76
C ASP A 46 12.67 -15.11 19.39
N TRP A 47 11.51 -14.50 19.11
CA TRP A 47 10.81 -14.64 17.84
C TRP A 47 11.66 -14.14 16.67
N ALA A 48 12.44 -13.06 16.88
CA ALA A 48 13.32 -12.48 15.88
C ALA A 48 14.48 -13.43 15.58
N ARG A 49 15.14 -13.95 16.62
CA ARG A 49 16.22 -14.94 16.46
C ARG A 49 15.74 -16.21 15.76
N TRP A 50 14.57 -16.71 16.13
CA TRP A 50 13.94 -17.87 15.49
C TRP A 50 13.65 -17.61 14.01
N LEU A 51 13.02 -16.48 13.68
CA LEU A 51 12.69 -16.12 12.30
C LEU A 51 13.96 -15.93 11.45
N TYR A 52 14.99 -15.29 12.01
CA TYR A 52 16.28 -15.13 11.33
C TYR A 52 16.92 -16.47 11.00
N ALA A 53 16.90 -17.42 11.96
CA ALA A 53 17.41 -18.78 11.75
C ALA A 53 16.58 -19.56 10.72
N LEU A 54 15.25 -19.44 10.75
CA LEU A 54 14.35 -20.08 9.79
C LEU A 54 14.64 -19.63 8.34
N LEU A 55 14.96 -18.35 8.15
CA LEU A 55 15.32 -17.78 6.85
C LEU A 55 16.78 -18.08 6.43
N GLY A 56 17.51 -18.88 7.22
CA GLY A 56 18.87 -19.32 6.91
C GLY A 56 19.98 -18.40 7.44
N GLY A 57 19.64 -17.43 8.30
CA GLY A 57 20.59 -16.57 9.00
C GLY A 57 21.50 -15.74 8.09
N TYR A 58 22.68 -15.39 8.59
CA TYR A 58 23.73 -14.78 7.78
C TYR A 58 24.48 -15.87 6.98
N PRO A 59 24.74 -15.68 5.66
CA PRO A 59 24.49 -14.48 4.85
C PRO A 59 23.14 -14.47 4.11
N THR A 60 22.36 -15.55 4.16
CA THR A 60 21.13 -15.77 3.38
C THR A 60 20.12 -14.63 3.50
N CYS A 61 19.82 -14.18 4.73
CA CYS A 61 18.89 -13.07 4.97
C CYS A 61 19.35 -11.78 4.27
N GLY A 62 20.67 -11.53 4.25
CA GLY A 62 21.24 -10.36 3.56
C GLY A 62 21.04 -10.41 2.05
N TYR A 63 21.15 -11.59 1.44
CA TYR A 63 20.88 -11.77 0.01
C TYR A 63 19.39 -11.58 -0.31
N ILE A 64 18.50 -12.21 0.45
CA ILE A 64 17.05 -12.05 0.28
C ILE A 64 16.67 -10.58 0.40
N HIS A 65 17.15 -9.90 1.45
CA HIS A 65 16.86 -8.48 1.68
C HIS A 65 17.26 -7.61 0.48
N ARG A 66 18.47 -7.82 -0.06
CA ARG A 66 19.00 -7.07 -1.21
C ARG A 66 18.24 -7.36 -2.51
N ILE A 67 17.83 -8.62 -2.75
CA ILE A 67 17.01 -8.97 -3.91
C ILE A 67 15.65 -8.28 -3.83
N CYS A 68 15.00 -8.31 -2.66
CA CYS A 68 13.74 -7.62 -2.43
C CYS A 68 13.87 -6.09 -2.52
N ALA A 69 14.98 -5.52 -2.05
CA ALA A 69 15.30 -4.09 -2.22
C ALA A 69 15.42 -3.73 -3.71
N GLY A 70 16.16 -4.52 -4.49
CA GLY A 70 16.29 -4.34 -5.94
C GLY A 70 14.94 -4.40 -6.67
N MET A 71 14.07 -5.34 -6.29
CA MET A 71 12.70 -5.41 -6.83
C MET A 71 11.85 -4.20 -6.46
N THR A 72 11.98 -3.69 -5.22
CA THR A 72 11.30 -2.46 -4.78
C THR A 72 11.79 -1.26 -5.58
N PHE A 73 13.11 -1.12 -5.78
CA PHE A 73 13.69 -0.05 -6.59
C PHE A 73 13.24 -0.12 -8.04
N LEU A 74 13.14 -1.31 -8.62
CA LEU A 74 12.57 -1.48 -9.96
C LEU A 74 11.11 -1.03 -10.00
N CYS A 75 10.28 -1.41 -9.04
CA CYS A 75 8.88 -0.98 -8.97
C CYS A 75 8.77 0.55 -8.84
N ALA A 76 9.55 1.15 -7.95
CA ALA A 76 9.61 2.59 -7.76
C ALA A 76 10.05 3.30 -9.05
N PHE A 77 11.11 2.81 -9.70
CA PHE A 77 11.60 3.36 -10.97
C PHE A 77 10.53 3.30 -12.07
N LEU A 78 9.88 2.14 -12.25
CA LEU A 78 8.81 1.97 -13.24
C LEU A 78 7.62 2.89 -12.95
N HIS A 79 7.29 3.08 -11.67
CA HIS A 79 6.24 4.00 -11.24
C HIS A 79 6.59 5.46 -11.54
N PHE A 80 7.80 5.91 -11.18
CA PHE A 80 8.25 7.26 -11.50
C PHE A 80 8.35 7.51 -13.01
N ALA A 81 8.79 6.51 -13.78
CA ALA A 81 8.79 6.57 -15.25
C ALA A 81 7.36 6.67 -15.81
N TYR A 82 6.41 5.91 -15.27
CA TYR A 82 4.99 5.99 -15.62
C TYR A 82 4.42 7.40 -15.35
N VAL A 83 4.64 7.95 -14.16
CA VAL A 83 4.19 9.30 -13.79
C VAL A 83 4.85 10.35 -14.67
N SER A 84 6.17 10.28 -14.87
CA SER A 84 6.92 11.22 -15.72
C SER A 84 6.42 11.20 -17.17
N ASN A 85 6.08 10.02 -17.70
CA ASN A 85 5.52 9.90 -19.04
C ASN A 85 4.14 10.58 -19.17
N ILE A 86 3.28 10.48 -18.16
CA ILE A 86 1.99 11.19 -18.14
C ILE A 86 2.23 12.72 -18.10
N VAL A 87 3.14 13.18 -17.25
CA VAL A 87 3.46 14.61 -17.12
C VAL A 87 4.03 15.17 -18.42
N LEU A 88 5.05 14.53 -18.98
CA LEU A 88 5.84 15.07 -20.09
C LEU A 88 5.19 14.86 -21.46
N ARG A 89 4.56 13.72 -21.71
CA ARG A 89 4.08 13.36 -23.06
C ARG A 89 2.60 13.56 -23.27
N LYS A 90 1.79 13.45 -22.22
CA LYS A 90 0.32 13.61 -22.35
C LYS A 90 -0.15 15.03 -22.06
N GLY A 91 0.73 15.90 -21.55
CA GLY A 91 0.34 17.25 -21.10
C GLY A 91 -0.62 17.22 -19.91
N GLU A 92 -0.76 16.06 -19.27
CA GLU A 92 -1.72 15.82 -18.18
C GLU A 92 -1.08 15.99 -16.80
N GLY A 93 0.12 16.57 -16.72
CA GLY A 93 0.82 16.78 -15.44
C GLY A 93 -0.01 17.59 -14.44
N ALA A 94 -0.77 18.57 -14.93
CA ALA A 94 -1.71 19.32 -14.10
C ALA A 94 -2.78 18.42 -13.44
N LYS A 95 -3.23 17.35 -14.12
CA LYS A 95 -4.23 16.40 -13.58
C LYS A 95 -3.67 15.47 -12.50
N ILE A 96 -2.35 15.19 -12.54
CA ILE A 96 -1.68 14.43 -11.49
C ILE A 96 -1.55 15.28 -10.23
N MET A 97 -1.26 16.57 -10.38
CA MET A 97 -1.05 17.50 -9.27
C MET A 97 -2.35 18.08 -8.70
N TRP A 98 -3.36 18.26 -9.55
CA TRP A 98 -4.58 18.97 -9.21
C TRP A 98 -5.82 18.30 -9.80
N GLY A 99 -6.94 18.45 -9.11
CA GLY A 99 -8.25 18.01 -9.57
C GLY A 99 -8.63 16.61 -9.13
N VAL A 100 -9.72 16.11 -9.70
CA VAL A 100 -10.40 14.90 -9.23
C VAL A 100 -9.63 13.62 -9.50
N GLU A 101 -8.81 13.61 -10.55
CA GLU A 101 -7.98 12.47 -10.93
C GLU A 101 -6.64 12.42 -10.18
N SER A 102 -6.33 13.47 -9.41
CA SER A 102 -5.08 13.63 -8.70
C SER A 102 -5.00 12.72 -7.48
N ILE A 103 -3.87 12.04 -7.34
CA ILE A 103 -3.50 11.27 -6.14
C ILE A 103 -2.80 12.16 -5.08
N MET A 104 -2.49 13.42 -5.41
CA MET A 104 -1.88 14.37 -4.49
C MET A 104 -2.94 14.96 -3.56
N LEU A 105 -2.52 15.34 -2.34
CA LEU A 105 -3.39 16.03 -1.39
C LEU A 105 -3.85 17.38 -1.97
N GLN A 106 -5.13 17.66 -1.80
CA GLN A 106 -5.87 18.81 -2.30
C GLN A 106 -6.48 19.57 -1.12
N PRO A 107 -6.74 20.89 -1.25
CA PRO A 107 -7.47 21.64 -0.23
C PRO A 107 -8.84 21.03 0.13
N ARG A 108 -9.51 20.38 -0.84
CA ARG A 108 -10.75 19.65 -0.62
C ARG A 108 -10.61 18.49 0.36
N ASP A 109 -9.44 17.82 0.40
CA ASP A 109 -9.22 16.69 1.30
C ASP A 109 -9.37 17.12 2.77
N VAL A 110 -9.04 18.38 3.12
CA VAL A 110 -9.28 18.94 4.47
C VAL A 110 -10.78 19.04 4.76
N VAL A 111 -11.56 19.47 3.78
CA VAL A 111 -13.03 19.54 3.91
C VAL A 111 -13.62 18.14 4.08
N ASP A 112 -13.10 17.18 3.31
CA ASP A 112 -13.53 15.78 3.37
C ASP A 112 -13.19 15.15 4.74
N VAL A 113 -12.00 15.42 5.30
CA VAL A 113 -11.63 15.01 6.68
C VAL A 113 -12.58 15.60 7.72
N LEU A 114 -12.86 16.91 7.65
CA LEU A 114 -13.77 17.57 8.58
C LEU A 114 -15.21 17.05 8.46
N ALA A 115 -15.65 16.72 7.24
CA ALA A 115 -16.96 16.14 6.98
C ALA A 115 -17.05 14.70 7.54
N ASP A 116 -15.98 13.91 7.41
CA ASP A 116 -15.89 12.57 8.01
C ASP A 116 -15.96 12.64 9.53
N VAL A 117 -15.20 13.55 10.17
CA VAL A 117 -15.27 13.75 11.62
C VAL A 117 -16.68 14.13 12.07
N LYS A 118 -17.35 15.03 11.34
CA LYS A 118 -18.75 15.39 11.64
C LYS A 118 -19.69 14.20 11.50
N TRP A 119 -19.53 13.40 10.44
CA TRP A 119 -20.33 12.21 10.21
C TRP A 119 -20.12 11.16 11.32
N LEU A 120 -18.87 10.90 11.70
CA LEU A 120 -18.52 9.99 12.80
C LEU A 120 -19.11 10.42 14.14
N LEU A 121 -19.20 11.73 14.38
CA LEU A 121 -19.84 12.31 15.57
C LEU A 121 -21.37 12.44 15.44
N GLY A 122 -21.97 12.02 14.33
CA GLY A 122 -23.42 12.08 14.09
C GLY A 122 -23.97 13.46 13.72
N PHE A 123 -23.10 14.43 13.41
CA PHE A 123 -23.46 15.82 13.10
C PHE A 123 -23.65 16.10 11.60
N GLY A 124 -23.61 15.10 10.74
CA GLY A 124 -23.76 15.29 9.29
C GLY A 124 -23.92 13.99 8.51
N PRO A 125 -24.26 14.09 7.22
CA PRO A 125 -24.29 12.94 6.33
C PRO A 125 -22.87 12.45 6.04
N ARG A 126 -22.75 11.18 5.63
CA ARG A 126 -21.49 10.62 5.16
C ARG A 126 -20.94 11.42 3.98
N PRO A 127 -19.63 11.76 3.94
CA PRO A 127 -19.06 12.50 2.83
C PRO A 127 -19.18 11.75 1.50
N ALA A 128 -19.41 12.51 0.44
CA ALA A 128 -19.48 11.99 -0.92
C ALA A 128 -18.09 12.07 -1.56
N PHE A 129 -17.37 10.95 -1.56
CA PHE A 129 -16.04 10.87 -2.15
C PHE A 129 -16.09 10.68 -3.67
N ASP A 130 -15.02 11.11 -4.35
CA ASP A 130 -14.79 10.86 -5.78
C ASP A 130 -13.77 9.71 -5.94
N ARG A 131 -12.99 9.72 -7.03
CA ARG A 131 -12.06 8.64 -7.40
C ARG A 131 -11.13 8.23 -6.26
N TRP A 132 -10.55 9.20 -5.57
CA TRP A 132 -9.60 8.99 -4.49
C TRP A 132 -10.12 9.60 -3.20
N ILE A 133 -10.00 8.84 -2.12
CA ILE A 133 -10.31 9.32 -0.78
C ILE A 133 -9.04 9.86 -0.11
N TYR A 134 -9.18 10.81 0.83
CA TYR A 134 -8.02 11.49 1.44
C TYR A 134 -7.03 10.52 2.10
N TRP A 135 -7.50 9.44 2.73
CA TRP A 135 -6.62 8.44 3.32
C TRP A 135 -5.90 7.60 2.25
N GLU A 136 -6.53 7.27 1.13
CA GLU A 136 -5.86 6.58 0.01
C GLU A 136 -4.71 7.43 -0.55
N LYS A 137 -4.91 8.76 -0.65
CA LYS A 137 -3.87 9.72 -1.04
C LYS A 137 -2.76 9.80 0.00
N PHE A 138 -3.11 9.87 1.28
CA PHE A 138 -2.16 9.90 2.37
C PHE A 138 -1.31 8.61 2.43
N GLU A 139 -1.93 7.44 2.27
CA GLU A 139 -1.24 6.15 2.21
C GLU A 139 -0.27 6.10 1.02
N TYR A 140 -0.71 6.54 -0.17
CA TYR A 140 0.14 6.64 -1.35
C TYR A 140 1.37 7.55 -1.13
N LEU A 141 1.15 8.76 -0.57
CA LEU A 141 2.23 9.71 -0.33
C LEU A 141 3.18 9.25 0.78
N SER A 142 2.64 8.65 1.84
CA SER A 142 3.44 8.10 2.95
C SER A 142 4.33 6.96 2.46
N LEU A 143 3.79 6.07 1.61
CA LEU A 143 4.59 5.01 0.99
C LEU A 143 5.68 5.58 0.06
N MET A 144 5.37 6.64 -0.68
CA MET A 144 6.35 7.31 -1.55
C MET A 144 7.51 7.92 -0.75
N TRP A 145 7.18 8.61 0.34
CA TRP A 145 8.17 9.15 1.28
C TRP A 145 9.04 8.04 1.85
N GLY A 146 8.43 7.00 2.41
CA GLY A 146 9.16 5.88 2.99
C GLY A 146 10.05 5.18 1.96
N THR A 147 9.60 5.03 0.72
CA THR A 147 10.42 4.47 -0.37
C THR A 147 11.66 5.31 -0.64
N ILE A 148 11.55 6.65 -0.64
CA ILE A 148 12.70 7.55 -0.85
C ILE A 148 13.69 7.43 0.31
N VAL A 149 13.21 7.50 1.56
CA VAL A 149 14.07 7.38 2.75
C VAL A 149 14.77 6.02 2.77
N MET A 150 14.03 4.93 2.53
CA MET A 150 14.58 3.57 2.49
C MET A 150 15.56 3.37 1.33
N ALA A 151 15.32 3.98 0.17
CA ALA A 151 16.24 3.92 -0.96
C ALA A 151 17.55 4.63 -0.66
N VAL A 152 17.50 5.88 -0.16
CA VAL A 152 18.71 6.65 0.15
C VAL A 152 19.52 5.96 1.24
N THR A 153 18.90 5.68 2.38
CA THR A 153 19.58 5.08 3.53
C THR A 153 20.04 3.65 3.24
N GLY A 154 19.19 2.84 2.59
CA GLY A 154 19.52 1.47 2.23
C GLY A 154 20.67 1.38 1.23
N PHE A 155 20.73 2.28 0.25
CA PHE A 155 21.81 2.31 -0.72
C PHE A 155 23.14 2.74 -0.09
N MET A 156 23.11 3.70 0.85
CA MET A 156 24.29 4.04 1.67
C MET A 156 24.79 2.82 2.45
N LEU A 157 23.89 2.10 3.13
CA LEU A 157 24.22 0.91 3.93
C LEU A 157 24.61 -0.31 3.09
N TRP A 158 24.19 -0.37 1.82
CA TRP A 158 24.60 -1.42 0.90
C TRP A 158 26.04 -1.23 0.43
N PHE A 159 26.47 0.01 0.19
CA PHE A 159 27.83 0.34 -0.25
C PHE A 159 28.58 1.23 0.76
N PRO A 160 28.74 0.79 2.02
CA PRO A 160 29.19 1.65 3.10
C PRO A 160 30.61 2.18 2.88
N THR A 161 31.49 1.41 2.24
CA THR A 161 32.86 1.83 1.92
C THR A 161 32.88 2.98 0.91
N THR A 162 32.06 2.91 -0.15
CA THR A 162 31.94 3.97 -1.15
C THR A 162 31.39 5.25 -0.54
N PHE A 163 30.33 5.15 0.27
CA PHE A 163 29.70 6.31 0.88
C PHE A 163 30.54 6.94 2.01
N SER A 164 31.32 6.14 2.75
CA SER A 164 32.23 6.67 3.79
C SER A 164 33.42 7.46 3.23
N ILE A 165 33.72 7.34 1.93
CA ILE A 165 34.71 8.19 1.25
C ILE A 165 34.11 9.57 0.95
N ALA A 166 32.82 9.62 0.57
CA ALA A 166 32.14 10.84 0.16
C ALA A 166 31.50 11.60 1.33
N PHE A 167 31.13 10.91 2.41
CA PHE A 167 30.40 11.45 3.55
C PHE A 167 31.10 11.15 4.87
N PRO A 168 30.95 12.03 5.88
CA PRO A 168 31.48 11.79 7.22
C PRO A 168 30.80 10.61 7.91
N GLY A 169 31.50 9.96 8.86
CA GLY A 169 31.00 8.75 9.54
C GLY A 169 29.63 8.90 10.19
N TRP A 170 29.32 10.06 10.78
CA TRP A 170 28.01 10.34 11.38
C TRP A 170 26.85 10.22 10.38
N ALA A 171 27.10 10.45 9.09
CA ALA A 171 26.06 10.28 8.06
C ALA A 171 25.66 8.80 7.89
N MET A 172 26.61 7.88 8.10
CA MET A 172 26.34 6.45 8.09
C MET A 172 25.56 6.01 9.32
N ASP A 173 25.85 6.60 10.49
CA ASP A 173 25.08 6.36 11.71
C ASP A 173 23.64 6.86 11.56
N ILE A 174 23.44 8.05 11.00
CA ILE A 174 22.10 8.56 10.67
C ILE A 174 21.39 7.64 9.68
N ALA A 175 22.09 7.19 8.63
CA ALA A 175 21.49 6.27 7.66
C ALA A 175 21.02 4.97 8.33
N LEU A 176 21.82 4.40 9.24
CA LEU A 176 21.46 3.20 9.98
C LEU A 176 20.22 3.42 10.86
N VAL A 177 20.21 4.51 11.63
CA VAL A 177 19.10 4.86 12.53
C VAL A 177 17.82 5.13 11.74
N ALA A 178 17.91 5.99 10.72
CA ALA A 178 16.78 6.34 9.86
C ALA A 178 16.23 5.12 9.12
N HIS A 179 17.09 4.27 8.54
CA HIS A 179 16.65 3.06 7.85
C HIS A 179 15.88 2.12 8.78
N ARG A 180 16.40 1.89 10.00
CA ARG A 180 15.77 1.00 10.98
C ARG A 180 14.40 1.53 11.42
N TYR A 181 14.33 2.79 11.84
CA TYR A 181 13.07 3.35 12.35
C TYR A 181 12.04 3.57 11.26
N GLU A 182 12.45 3.98 10.06
CA GLU A 182 11.55 4.08 8.91
C GLU A 182 11.01 2.69 8.52
N ALA A 183 11.85 1.64 8.53
CA ALA A 183 11.37 0.28 8.25
C ALA A 183 10.30 -0.17 9.26
N ILE A 184 10.50 0.11 10.54
CA ILE A 184 9.53 -0.21 11.60
C ILE A 184 8.23 0.58 11.40
N LEU A 185 8.34 1.88 11.14
CA LEU A 185 7.20 2.75 10.88
C LEU A 185 6.42 2.29 9.65
N ALA A 186 7.10 1.99 8.55
CA ALA A 186 6.49 1.52 7.31
C ALA A 186 5.79 0.17 7.52
N ALA A 187 6.43 -0.80 8.18
CA ALA A 187 5.83 -2.10 8.50
C ALA A 187 4.58 -1.93 9.38
N ALA A 188 4.67 -1.15 10.45
CA ALA A 188 3.53 -0.88 11.32
C ALA A 188 2.39 -0.19 10.55
N PHE A 189 2.68 0.84 9.76
CA PHE A 189 1.68 1.57 8.99
C PHE A 189 0.96 0.67 7.96
N VAL A 190 1.71 -0.11 7.19
CA VAL A 190 1.14 -1.00 6.17
C VAL A 190 0.33 -2.14 6.81
N PHE A 191 0.86 -2.79 7.84
CA PHE A 191 0.18 -3.93 8.46
C PHE A 191 -0.97 -3.54 9.39
N THR A 192 -1.08 -2.27 9.78
CA THR A 192 -2.22 -1.75 10.56
C THR A 192 -3.14 -0.91 9.70
N ILE A 193 -2.80 0.35 9.45
CA ILE A 193 -3.66 1.34 8.81
C ILE A 193 -4.12 0.86 7.43
N HIS A 194 -3.17 0.48 6.56
CA HIS A 194 -3.52 0.04 5.22
C HIS A 194 -4.35 -1.25 5.22
N PHE A 195 -3.99 -2.24 6.05
CA PHE A 195 -4.76 -3.47 6.20
C PHE A 195 -6.16 -3.23 6.77
N ILE A 196 -6.31 -2.33 7.73
CA ILE A 196 -7.60 -2.00 8.34
C ILE A 196 -8.51 -1.31 7.33
N HIS A 197 -8.03 -0.24 6.69
CA HIS A 197 -8.81 0.52 5.71
C HIS A 197 -9.16 -0.28 4.46
N THR A 198 -8.31 -1.24 4.07
CA THR A 198 -8.48 -1.97 2.81
C THR A 198 -9.17 -3.31 3.02
N HIS A 199 -8.78 -4.11 4.01
CA HIS A 199 -9.20 -5.52 4.11
C HIS A 199 -10.10 -5.84 5.30
N LEU A 200 -10.04 -5.07 6.39
CA LEU A 200 -10.75 -5.40 7.63
C LEU A 200 -12.04 -4.61 7.85
N LEU A 201 -12.45 -3.77 6.88
CA LEU A 201 -13.78 -3.19 6.89
C LEU A 201 -14.84 -4.30 6.71
N PRO A 202 -15.99 -4.25 7.43
CA PRO A 202 -17.01 -5.31 7.36
C PRO A 202 -17.47 -5.65 5.93
N ASP A 203 -17.56 -4.64 5.07
CA ASP A 203 -17.97 -4.79 3.66
C ASP A 203 -16.90 -5.44 2.78
N ARG A 204 -15.68 -5.63 3.30
CA ARG A 204 -14.49 -6.13 2.58
C ARG A 204 -14.01 -7.49 3.04
N VAL A 205 -14.61 -8.05 4.08
CA VAL A 205 -14.20 -9.34 4.65
C VAL A 205 -14.40 -10.46 3.61
N PRO A 206 -13.41 -11.35 3.40
CA PRO A 206 -12.15 -11.49 4.15
C PRO A 206 -11.00 -10.61 3.66
N VAL A 207 -11.05 -10.13 2.41
CA VAL A 207 -10.06 -9.21 1.81
C VAL A 207 -10.71 -8.41 0.67
N ASP A 208 -10.39 -7.12 0.55
CA ASP A 208 -10.65 -6.37 -0.69
C ASP A 208 -9.82 -6.94 -1.86
N GLU A 209 -10.54 -7.31 -2.92
CA GLU A 209 -10.00 -7.93 -4.13
C GLU A 209 -9.70 -6.91 -5.24
N ALA A 210 -10.04 -5.63 -5.05
CA ALA A 210 -9.98 -4.61 -6.09
C ALA A 210 -8.57 -4.48 -6.67
N MET A 211 -7.52 -4.49 -5.84
CA MET A 211 -6.13 -4.39 -6.31
C MET A 211 -5.60 -5.69 -6.94
N PHE A 212 -6.23 -6.84 -6.69
CA PHE A 212 -5.82 -8.11 -7.30
C PHE A 212 -6.55 -8.33 -8.63
N THR A 213 -7.86 -8.13 -8.63
CA THR A 213 -8.72 -8.37 -9.80
C THR A 213 -8.84 -7.16 -10.69
N GLY A 214 -8.63 -5.95 -10.18
CA GLY A 214 -8.88 -4.68 -10.87
C GLY A 214 -10.34 -4.30 -10.96
N ARG A 215 -11.23 -5.02 -10.28
CA ARG A 215 -12.67 -4.95 -10.46
C ARG A 215 -13.34 -4.48 -9.17
N VAL A 216 -14.40 -3.70 -9.34
CA VAL A 216 -15.29 -3.22 -8.26
C VAL A 216 -16.73 -3.42 -8.69
N SER A 217 -17.64 -3.77 -7.77
CA SER A 217 -19.06 -3.84 -8.08
C SER A 217 -19.67 -2.45 -8.25
N GLY A 218 -20.74 -2.36 -9.03
CA GLY A 218 -21.47 -1.09 -9.19
C GLY A 218 -22.03 -0.56 -7.87
N GLU A 219 -22.46 -1.46 -6.98
CA GLU A 219 -22.95 -1.12 -5.64
C GLU A 219 -21.84 -0.52 -4.77
N GLU A 220 -20.68 -1.18 -4.73
CA GLU A 220 -19.51 -0.69 -4.00
C GLU A 220 -19.02 0.65 -4.56
N LEU A 221 -18.96 0.80 -5.89
CA LEU A 221 -18.56 2.06 -6.53
C LEU A 221 -19.53 3.20 -6.18
N GLN A 222 -20.83 2.92 -6.15
CA GLN A 222 -21.85 3.91 -5.78
C GLN A 222 -21.81 4.26 -4.28
N HIS A 223 -21.55 3.27 -3.42
CA HIS A 223 -21.52 3.44 -1.97
C HIS A 223 -20.26 4.17 -1.49
N GLU A 224 -19.08 3.78 -2.00
CA GLU A 224 -17.81 4.36 -1.56
C GLU A 224 -17.42 5.61 -2.34
N ARG A 225 -17.78 5.69 -3.64
CA ARG A 225 -17.39 6.79 -4.53
C ARG A 225 -18.59 7.37 -5.26
N PRO A 226 -19.61 7.85 -4.53
CA PRO A 226 -20.85 8.33 -5.12
C PRO A 226 -20.62 9.46 -6.12
N THR A 227 -19.66 10.36 -5.86
CA THR A 227 -19.36 11.47 -6.77
C THR A 227 -18.69 10.97 -8.05
N GLN A 228 -17.79 9.98 -7.96
CA GLN A 228 -17.18 9.38 -9.14
C GLN A 228 -18.24 8.66 -9.98
N TYR A 229 -19.08 7.84 -9.35
CA TYR A 229 -20.14 7.10 -10.02
C TYR A 229 -21.07 8.05 -10.79
N LYS A 230 -21.55 9.10 -10.13
CA LYS A 230 -22.42 10.11 -10.73
C LYS A 230 -21.75 10.81 -11.92
N ARG A 231 -20.50 11.23 -11.76
CA ARG A 231 -19.72 11.90 -12.82
C ARG A 231 -19.54 11.00 -14.05
N LEU A 232 -19.21 9.73 -13.85
CA LEU A 232 -19.04 8.78 -14.96
C LEU A 232 -20.36 8.47 -15.67
N LEU A 233 -21.46 8.41 -14.92
CA LEU A 233 -22.80 8.21 -15.45
C LEU A 233 -23.26 9.41 -16.29
N GLU A 234 -23.13 10.62 -15.76
CA GLU A 234 -23.51 11.88 -16.44
C GLU A 234 -22.66 12.12 -17.70
N ALA A 235 -21.38 11.74 -17.68
CA ALA A 235 -20.50 11.82 -18.84
C ALA A 235 -20.78 10.71 -19.90
N GLY A 236 -21.67 9.76 -19.62
CA GLY A 236 -22.00 8.66 -20.54
C GLY A 236 -20.86 7.65 -20.75
N ILE A 237 -19.84 7.67 -19.89
CA ILE A 237 -18.65 6.81 -20.03
C ILE A 237 -18.61 5.65 -19.04
N LEU A 238 -19.55 5.54 -18.10
CA LEU A 238 -19.56 4.48 -17.08
C LEU A 238 -19.48 3.06 -17.69
N GLU A 239 -20.21 2.79 -18.77
CA GLU A 239 -20.22 1.47 -19.41
C GLU A 239 -18.91 1.15 -20.15
N THR A 240 -18.03 2.13 -20.44
CA THR A 240 -16.71 1.84 -21.03
C THR A 240 -15.76 1.16 -20.03
N TYR A 241 -16.03 1.32 -18.73
CA TYR A 241 -15.30 0.65 -17.66
C TYR A 241 -15.85 -0.74 -17.35
N ARG A 242 -16.94 -1.17 -17.99
CA ARG A 242 -17.58 -2.46 -17.69
C ARG A 242 -16.67 -3.62 -18.06
N VAL A 243 -16.51 -4.57 -17.14
CA VAL A 243 -15.63 -5.74 -17.31
C VAL A 243 -16.31 -7.02 -16.82
N PRO A 244 -16.05 -8.18 -17.45
CA PRO A 244 -16.59 -9.44 -16.98
C PRO A 244 -15.92 -9.87 -15.66
N PRO A 245 -16.60 -10.66 -14.82
CA PRO A 245 -16.02 -11.23 -13.60
C PRO A 245 -14.82 -12.14 -13.92
N ASN A 246 -13.86 -12.19 -12.99
CA ASN A 246 -12.76 -13.16 -13.05
C ASN A 246 -12.74 -13.96 -11.73
N ARG A 247 -13.49 -15.07 -11.72
CA ARG A 247 -13.66 -15.91 -10.53
C ARG A 247 -12.37 -16.59 -10.09
N THR A 248 -11.51 -16.99 -11.04
CA THR A 248 -10.22 -17.62 -10.74
C THR A 248 -9.31 -16.66 -9.99
N LEU A 249 -9.17 -15.43 -10.50
CA LEU A 249 -8.33 -14.42 -9.85
C LEU A 249 -8.90 -13.95 -8.51
N SER A 250 -10.22 -13.94 -8.38
CA SER A 250 -10.94 -13.69 -7.12
C SER A 250 -10.69 -14.77 -6.05
N LEU A 251 -10.65 -16.04 -6.47
CA LEU A 251 -10.32 -17.13 -5.55
C LEU A 251 -8.84 -17.07 -5.14
N LEU A 252 -7.95 -16.86 -6.12
CA LEU A 252 -6.51 -16.78 -5.88
C LEU A 252 -6.14 -15.59 -4.97
N SER A 253 -6.79 -14.43 -5.14
CA SER A 253 -6.55 -13.27 -4.29
C SER A 253 -6.83 -13.60 -2.82
N LYS A 254 -7.92 -14.31 -2.51
CA LYS A 254 -8.26 -14.72 -1.12
C LYS A 254 -7.26 -15.71 -0.55
N ILE A 255 -6.87 -16.72 -1.33
CA ILE A 255 -5.91 -17.74 -0.92
C ILE A 255 -4.55 -17.11 -0.57
N VAL A 256 -4.14 -16.07 -1.30
CA VAL A 256 -2.85 -15.41 -1.08
C VAL A 256 -2.94 -14.29 -0.04
N ALA A 257 -3.94 -13.42 -0.13
CA ALA A 257 -4.01 -12.21 0.69
C ALA A 257 -4.39 -12.51 2.15
N VAL A 258 -5.24 -13.50 2.42
CA VAL A 258 -5.62 -13.83 3.81
C VAL A 258 -4.41 -14.29 4.64
N PRO A 259 -3.57 -15.25 4.20
CA PRO A 259 -2.35 -15.60 4.94
C PRO A 259 -1.40 -14.41 5.11
N LEU A 260 -1.20 -13.59 4.09
CA LEU A 260 -0.34 -12.40 4.18
C LEU A 260 -0.85 -11.39 5.21
N LEU A 261 -2.17 -11.17 5.23
CA LEU A 261 -2.84 -10.34 6.23
C LEU A 261 -2.56 -10.85 7.64
N LEU A 262 -2.77 -12.16 7.88
CA LEU A 262 -2.50 -12.79 9.18
C LEU A 262 -1.03 -12.70 9.58
N ILE A 263 -0.10 -12.94 8.65
CA ILE A 263 1.35 -12.83 8.90
C ILE A 263 1.71 -11.39 9.25
N GLY A 264 1.22 -10.39 8.52
CA GLY A 264 1.52 -8.98 8.81
C GLY A 264 0.96 -8.53 10.17
N LEU A 265 -0.27 -8.93 10.51
CA LEU A 265 -0.86 -8.65 11.83
C LEU A 265 -0.11 -9.37 12.96
N MET A 266 0.34 -10.60 12.74
CA MET A 266 1.17 -11.35 13.69
C MET A 266 2.51 -10.65 13.91
N LEU A 267 3.21 -10.26 12.83
CA LEU A 267 4.49 -9.53 12.93
C LEU A 267 4.33 -8.21 13.67
N THR A 268 3.27 -7.46 13.37
CA THR A 268 2.95 -6.22 14.09
C THR A 268 2.76 -6.48 15.58
N SER A 269 2.01 -7.53 15.94
CA SER A 269 1.78 -7.89 17.34
C SER A 269 3.09 -8.24 18.06
N LEU A 270 3.99 -8.96 17.40
CA LEU A 270 5.33 -9.28 17.92
C LEU A 270 6.22 -8.04 18.08
N MET A 271 6.17 -7.11 17.13
CA MET A 271 6.90 -5.85 17.21
C MET A 271 6.41 -5.00 18.39
N VAL A 272 5.08 -4.84 18.53
CA VAL A 272 4.48 -4.07 19.62
C VAL A 272 4.77 -4.72 20.98
N SER A 273 4.66 -6.04 21.10
CA SER A 273 4.97 -6.72 22.37
C SER A 273 6.44 -6.58 22.75
N SER A 274 7.35 -6.61 21.78
CA SER A 274 8.78 -6.38 22.01
C SER A 274 9.04 -4.98 22.58
N PHE A 275 8.40 -3.94 22.02
CA PHE A 275 8.52 -2.59 22.56
C PHE A 275 7.97 -2.45 23.98
N ILE A 276 6.85 -3.11 24.29
CA ILE A 276 6.26 -3.09 25.63
C ILE A 276 7.18 -3.79 26.64
N LEU A 277 7.77 -4.92 26.27
CA LEU A 277 8.70 -5.66 27.13
C LEU A 277 9.99 -4.87 27.37
N ASP A 278 10.50 -4.16 26.37
CA ASP A 278 11.70 -3.33 26.51
C ASP A 278 11.48 -2.07 27.39
N LEU A 279 10.23 -1.71 27.67
CA LEU A 279 9.85 -0.58 28.54
C LEU A 279 9.74 -0.93 30.03
N ILE A 280 9.66 -2.23 30.37
CA ILE A 280 9.45 -2.75 31.73
C ILE A 280 10.77 -3.29 32.28
#